data_AF-A0A9J7AEH0-F1
#
_entry.id   AF-A0A9J7AEH0-F1
#
_cell.length_a   1.000
_cell.length_b   1.000
_cell.length_c   1.000
_cell.angle_alpha   90.00
_cell.angle_beta   90.00
_cell.angle_gamma   90.00
#
_symmetry.space_group_name_H-M   'P 1'
#
loop_
_entity.id
_entity.type
_entity.pdbx_description
1 polymer ?
#
loop_
_entity_poly.entity_id
_entity_poly.type
_entity_poly.pdbx_seq_one_letter_code
_entity_poly.pdbx_strand_id
1 'polypeptide(L)'
;MNIFKLKTLKTNNLLRAVLIGSLLFPISSVVFAGGDHGHGHGHDDHHEEEEAKGPNGGKLLHDGNFTLELTIFESGIPPEMRLFAYENGQSIAPEKFNVSVTLDRLGGAQDNLTFTPERGYRVGNQTIVEPHSYDVMINASFEGKQYHWQFESHEGRAEITPRLAELSGIQTEIAGPQTLSTRDTLFGVIAAAQDKVFHVHAPYSSIVESVLVEVGDSVKKGQTLIRLKNTDTLQSYTLKSPVNGEVTELTVNQGDRADNQALMQISDLSRVWVNLSAFPENIEKLAIGQDVEVYDMHDHERAAGKVEYIAPQMTGGHIARARAVIDNAEGHWRPGMHIKADIKTSERQVPLAVKTSALQSFRDMPVVFAKYGNHYEVRMLEMGEQSDDWIEVLGGLEPGTEYVTSNSFLLKADVLKSGASHDH
;
A
#
# COMPACT_ATOMS: atom_id res chain seq x y z
N MET A 1 -39.05 33.49 -15.17
CA MET A 1 -39.91 34.29 -16.07
C MET A 1 -39.04 34.81 -17.21
N ASN A 2 -39.39 34.45 -18.45
CA ASN A 2 -38.86 34.89 -19.77
C ASN A 2 -37.37 34.63 -20.08
N ILE A 3 -37.01 33.58 -20.83
CA ILE A 3 -37.20 33.28 -22.28
C ILE A 3 -36.27 34.13 -23.16
N PHE A 4 -35.25 33.48 -23.75
CA PHE A 4 -34.86 33.69 -25.14
C PHE A 4 -34.49 32.34 -25.77
N LYS A 5 -35.22 31.98 -26.84
CA LYS A 5 -35.01 30.85 -27.74
C LYS A 5 -34.33 31.33 -29.03
N LEU A 6 -33.92 30.33 -29.83
CA LEU A 6 -33.56 30.29 -31.27
C LEU A 6 -32.02 30.28 -31.51
N LYS A 7 -31.44 29.43 -32.38
CA LYS A 7 -31.97 28.54 -33.43
C LYS A 7 -30.89 27.52 -33.87
N THR A 8 -31.28 26.24 -33.95
CA THR A 8 -31.05 25.23 -35.01
C THR A 8 -29.83 25.27 -35.96
N LEU A 9 -29.22 24.08 -36.15
CA LEU A 9 -29.07 23.25 -37.38
C LEU A 9 -27.64 22.76 -37.66
N LYS A 10 -27.39 21.44 -37.57
CA LYS A 10 -27.22 20.55 -38.75
C LYS A 10 -26.84 19.12 -38.34
N THR A 11 -27.58 18.20 -38.93
CA THR A 11 -27.37 16.75 -39.06
C THR A 11 -26.13 16.40 -39.90
N ASN A 12 -25.48 15.26 -39.62
CA ASN A 12 -25.24 14.24 -40.65
C ASN A 12 -24.78 12.88 -40.09
N ASN A 13 -25.34 11.85 -40.71
CA ASN A 13 -25.11 10.41 -40.55
C ASN A 13 -23.70 9.98 -40.98
N LEU A 14 -23.21 8.86 -40.44
CA LEU A 14 -22.61 7.80 -41.24
C LEU A 14 -22.57 6.46 -40.48
N LEU A 15 -23.43 5.54 -40.92
CA LEU A 15 -23.27 4.09 -40.79
C LEU A 15 -21.96 3.64 -41.43
N ARG A 16 -21.30 2.64 -40.86
CA ARG A 16 -20.79 1.47 -41.60
C ARG A 16 -20.48 0.30 -40.67
N ALA A 17 -21.25 -0.77 -40.85
CA ALA A 17 -20.94 -2.13 -40.41
C ALA A 17 -19.88 -2.76 -41.33
N VAL A 18 -19.00 -3.61 -40.79
CA VAL A 18 -18.28 -4.64 -41.54
C VAL A 18 -18.21 -5.94 -40.72
N LEU A 19 -18.48 -7.03 -41.43
CA LEU A 19 -18.64 -8.42 -41.06
C LEU A 19 -17.33 -9.15 -40.67
N ILE A 20 -17.49 -10.10 -39.74
CA ILE A 20 -17.18 -11.55 -39.80
C ILE A 20 -15.87 -11.98 -40.48
N GLY A 21 -15.02 -12.67 -39.70
CA GLY A 21 -13.95 -13.54 -40.19
C GLY A 21 -13.53 -14.55 -39.12
N SER A 22 -14.33 -15.61 -38.92
CA SER A 22 -13.94 -16.80 -38.18
C SER A 22 -13.15 -17.74 -39.10
N LEU A 23 -11.83 -17.86 -38.86
CA LEU A 23 -10.98 -18.87 -39.51
C LEU A 23 -10.84 -20.07 -38.58
N LEU A 24 -11.49 -21.18 -38.96
CA LEU A 24 -11.25 -22.53 -38.45
C LEU A 24 -10.02 -23.10 -39.16
N PHE A 25 -8.95 -23.38 -38.40
CA PHE A 25 -7.84 -24.23 -38.84
C PHE A 25 -8.01 -25.62 -38.23
N PRO A 26 -8.10 -26.70 -39.03
CA PRO A 26 -7.90 -28.06 -38.54
C PRO A 26 -6.40 -28.35 -38.49
N ILE A 27 -5.88 -28.69 -37.31
CA ILE A 27 -4.53 -29.29 -37.21
C ILE A 27 -4.70 -30.77 -36.92
N SER A 28 -4.17 -31.55 -37.86
CA SER A 28 -4.15 -32.99 -37.95
C SER A 28 -3.50 -33.65 -36.73
N SER A 29 -4.11 -34.76 -36.32
CA SER A 29 -3.54 -35.78 -35.45
C SER A 29 -2.32 -36.45 -36.12
N VAL A 30 -1.14 -36.30 -35.52
CA VAL A 30 0.01 -37.15 -35.81
C VAL A 30 0.04 -38.26 -34.77
N VAL A 31 -0.18 -39.48 -35.24
CA VAL A 31 0.10 -40.72 -34.53
C VAL A 31 1.61 -40.93 -34.52
N PHE A 32 2.24 -40.94 -33.36
CA PHE A 32 3.51 -41.62 -33.14
C PHE A 32 3.26 -42.79 -32.18
N ALA A 33 3.53 -43.99 -32.67
CA ALA A 33 3.60 -45.21 -31.89
C ALA A 33 5.08 -45.58 -31.68
N GLY A 34 5.44 -46.00 -30.46
CA GLY A 34 6.51 -46.98 -30.23
C GLY A 34 7.51 -46.68 -29.11
N GLY A 35 7.37 -47.42 -28.00
CA GLY A 35 8.47 -47.85 -27.11
C GLY A 35 8.61 -47.05 -25.81
N ASP A 36 7.83 -47.34 -24.77
CA ASP A 36 8.10 -48.34 -23.74
C ASP A 36 9.27 -47.96 -22.82
N HIS A 37 8.95 -47.46 -21.63
CA HIS A 37 9.59 -47.75 -20.33
C HIS A 37 8.57 -47.39 -19.24
N GLY A 38 7.74 -48.38 -18.88
CA GLY A 38 6.74 -48.25 -17.83
C GLY A 38 7.38 -48.29 -16.43
N HIS A 39 7.36 -47.16 -15.74
CA HIS A 39 7.33 -47.13 -14.27
C HIS A 39 5.95 -46.62 -13.85
N GLY A 40 5.07 -47.57 -13.52
CA GLY A 40 3.79 -47.28 -12.92
C GLY A 40 3.99 -46.72 -11.52
N HIS A 41 3.85 -45.41 -11.38
CA HIS A 41 3.42 -44.81 -10.13
C HIS A 41 1.90 -44.78 -10.17
N GLY A 42 1.27 -45.57 -9.31
CA GLY A 42 -0.16 -45.49 -9.05
C GLY A 42 -0.48 -44.09 -8.60
N HIS A 43 -1.23 -43.36 -9.43
CA HIS A 43 -2.07 -42.30 -8.97
C HIS A 43 -3.20 -42.97 -8.19
N ASP A 44 -3.13 -42.89 -6.85
CA ASP A 44 -4.33 -42.98 -6.04
C ASP A 44 -5.14 -41.73 -6.36
N ASP A 45 -5.98 -41.84 -7.41
CA ASP A 45 -7.09 -40.92 -7.62
C ASP A 45 -8.07 -41.16 -6.47
N HIS A 46 -7.87 -40.42 -5.37
CA HIS A 46 -8.92 -40.16 -4.41
C HIS A 46 -10.02 -39.36 -5.12
N HIS A 47 -10.91 -40.07 -5.79
CA HIS A 47 -12.24 -39.57 -6.08
C HIS A 47 -12.91 -39.29 -4.73
N GLU A 48 -12.89 -38.04 -4.27
CA GLU A 48 -13.91 -37.55 -3.36
C GLU A 48 -15.26 -37.74 -4.07
N GLU A 49 -16.05 -38.71 -3.62
CA GLU A 49 -17.44 -38.86 -4.07
C GLU A 49 -18.14 -37.52 -3.81
N GLU A 50 -18.73 -36.90 -4.85
CA GLU A 50 -19.57 -35.70 -4.68
C GLU A 50 -20.58 -35.96 -3.57
N GLU A 51 -20.42 -35.29 -2.42
CA GLU A 51 -21.30 -35.48 -1.28
C GLU A 51 -22.73 -35.12 -1.70
N ALA A 52 -23.65 -36.09 -1.61
CA ALA A 52 -25.03 -35.89 -2.02
C ALA A 52 -25.66 -34.74 -1.21
N LYS A 53 -26.04 -33.66 -1.92
CA LYS A 53 -26.75 -32.51 -1.32
C LYS A 53 -28.19 -32.91 -0.97
N GLY A 54 -28.64 -32.45 0.20
CA GLY A 54 -29.99 -32.69 0.69
C GLY A 54 -31.07 -31.84 0.00
N PRO A 55 -32.35 -32.04 0.35
CA PRO A 55 -33.47 -31.29 -0.23
C PRO A 55 -33.39 -29.77 -0.08
N ASN A 56 -32.61 -29.28 0.90
CA ASN A 56 -32.38 -27.86 1.15
C ASN A 56 -30.99 -27.40 0.68
N GLY A 57 -30.26 -28.23 -0.08
CA GLY A 57 -28.94 -27.93 -0.61
C GLY A 57 -27.80 -28.06 0.42
N GLY A 58 -28.07 -28.65 1.58
CA GLY A 58 -27.09 -28.86 2.64
C GLY A 58 -26.35 -30.20 2.55
N LYS A 59 -25.31 -30.36 3.36
CA LYS A 59 -24.57 -31.61 3.56
C LYS A 59 -25.41 -32.62 4.34
N LEU A 60 -25.58 -33.82 3.80
CA LEU A 60 -26.29 -34.91 4.47
C LEU A 60 -25.37 -35.72 5.37
N LEU A 61 -25.77 -35.92 6.62
CA LEU A 61 -25.06 -36.66 7.65
C LEU A 61 -25.95 -37.82 8.10
N HIS A 62 -25.57 -39.04 7.76
CA HIS A 62 -26.37 -40.24 8.00
C HIS A 62 -25.91 -41.00 9.24
N ASP A 63 -26.84 -41.50 10.04
CA ASP A 63 -26.63 -42.53 11.06
C ASP A 63 -27.85 -43.46 11.12
N GLY A 64 -27.73 -44.59 10.43
CA GLY A 64 -28.81 -45.54 10.22
C GLY A 64 -29.99 -44.90 9.49
N ASN A 65 -31.14 -44.82 10.16
CA ASN A 65 -32.36 -44.27 9.60
C ASN A 65 -32.52 -42.76 9.85
N PHE A 66 -31.67 -42.18 10.71
CA PHE A 66 -31.69 -40.76 11.03
C PHE A 66 -30.68 -40.03 10.15
N THR A 67 -31.11 -38.94 9.54
CA THR A 67 -30.28 -38.09 8.70
C THR A 67 -30.40 -36.65 9.16
N LEU A 68 -29.27 -35.98 9.34
CA LEU A 68 -29.20 -34.55 9.57
C LEU A 68 -28.71 -33.86 8.30
N GLU A 69 -29.39 -32.81 7.85
CA GLU A 69 -28.92 -31.94 6.78
C GLU A 69 -28.43 -30.63 7.37
N LEU A 70 -27.20 -30.27 7.05
CA LEU A 70 -26.54 -29.05 7.48
C LEU A 70 -26.39 -28.08 6.32
N THR A 71 -26.88 -26.85 6.48
CA THR A 71 -26.67 -25.78 5.50
C THR A 71 -26.24 -24.49 6.19
N ILE A 72 -25.47 -23.68 5.47
CA ILE A 72 -25.15 -22.30 5.86
C ILE A 72 -25.91 -21.40 4.91
N PHE A 73 -26.80 -20.58 5.47
CA PHE A 73 -27.68 -19.72 4.70
C PHE A 73 -27.21 -18.27 4.78
N GLU A 74 -27.00 -17.64 3.62
CA GLU A 74 -26.39 -16.30 3.51
C GLU A 74 -27.19 -15.34 2.62
N SER A 75 -28.37 -15.74 2.15
CA SER A 75 -29.12 -14.94 1.19
C SER A 75 -29.83 -13.75 1.87
N GLY A 76 -29.18 -12.59 1.84
CA GLY A 76 -29.73 -11.31 2.31
C GLY A 76 -29.69 -11.09 3.82
N ILE A 77 -28.99 -11.96 4.57
CA ILE A 77 -28.76 -11.89 6.02
C ILE A 77 -27.33 -12.35 6.34
N PRO A 78 -26.76 -11.99 7.51
CA PRO A 78 -25.49 -12.56 7.97
C PRO A 78 -25.55 -14.10 7.97
N PRO A 79 -24.45 -14.79 7.63
CA PRO A 79 -24.43 -16.25 7.53
C PRO A 79 -24.90 -16.94 8.80
N GLU A 80 -25.92 -17.78 8.70
CA GLU A 80 -26.44 -18.56 9.81
C GLU A 80 -26.52 -20.04 9.46
N MET A 81 -26.26 -20.89 10.45
CA MET A 81 -26.33 -22.33 10.30
C MET A 81 -27.78 -22.81 10.48
N ARG A 82 -28.29 -23.60 9.54
CA ARG A 82 -29.61 -24.23 9.61
C ARG A 82 -29.49 -25.74 9.52
N LEU A 83 -30.29 -26.42 10.33
CA LEU A 83 -30.29 -27.86 10.49
C LEU A 83 -31.69 -28.43 10.25
N PHE A 84 -31.78 -29.42 9.36
CA PHE A 84 -32.99 -30.19 9.10
C PHE A 84 -32.74 -31.64 9.50
N ALA A 85 -33.77 -32.32 10.00
CA ALA A 85 -33.65 -33.73 10.38
C ALA A 85 -34.67 -34.58 9.65
N TYR A 86 -34.28 -35.81 9.33
CA TYR A 86 -35.10 -36.78 8.61
C TYR A 86 -35.01 -38.14 9.27
N GLU A 87 -36.12 -38.88 9.25
CA GLU A 87 -36.15 -40.30 9.59
C GLU A 87 -36.72 -41.06 8.40
N ASN A 88 -35.97 -42.05 7.88
CA ASN A 88 -36.34 -42.81 6.67
C ASN A 88 -36.69 -41.89 5.47
N GLY A 89 -36.02 -40.73 5.36
CA GLY A 89 -36.26 -39.73 4.33
C GLY A 89 -37.47 -38.82 4.55
N GLN A 90 -38.22 -38.98 5.64
CA GLN A 90 -39.33 -38.09 6.01
C GLN A 90 -38.88 -37.01 6.98
N SER A 91 -39.30 -35.76 6.77
CA SER A 91 -38.91 -34.63 7.60
C SER A 91 -39.43 -34.75 9.04
N ILE A 92 -38.54 -34.48 9.99
CA ILE A 92 -38.81 -34.42 11.43
C ILE A 92 -39.07 -32.97 11.82
N ALA A 93 -40.14 -32.73 12.59
CA ALA A 93 -40.44 -31.41 13.13
C ALA A 93 -39.30 -30.90 14.03
N PRO A 94 -38.87 -29.63 13.91
CA PRO A 94 -37.68 -29.13 14.58
C PRO A 94 -37.74 -29.17 16.10
N GLU A 95 -38.92 -29.18 16.71
CA GLU A 95 -39.11 -29.28 18.15
C GLU A 95 -38.82 -30.69 18.70
N LYS A 96 -38.77 -31.72 17.84
CA LYS A 96 -38.66 -33.13 18.26
C LYS A 96 -37.23 -33.65 18.41
N PHE A 97 -36.24 -32.96 17.85
CA PHE A 97 -34.83 -33.30 18.02
C PHE A 97 -34.09 -32.13 18.67
N ASN A 98 -32.99 -32.39 19.37
CA ASN A 98 -32.07 -31.36 19.82
C ASN A 98 -30.73 -31.56 19.14
N VAL A 99 -29.97 -30.48 18.99
CA VAL A 99 -28.67 -30.50 18.35
C VAL A 99 -27.79 -29.39 18.91
N SER A 100 -26.52 -29.70 19.06
CA SER A 100 -25.45 -28.76 19.34
C SER A 100 -24.32 -29.00 18.34
N VAL A 101 -23.73 -27.92 17.85
CA VAL A 101 -22.61 -27.97 16.93
C VAL A 101 -21.44 -27.25 17.55
N THR A 102 -20.26 -27.84 17.41
CA THR A 102 -18.99 -27.26 17.81
C THR A 102 -18.12 -27.12 16.57
N LEU A 103 -17.58 -25.92 16.35
CA LEU A 103 -16.66 -25.63 15.26
C LEU A 103 -15.29 -25.31 15.85
N ASP A 104 -14.33 -26.20 15.65
CA ASP A 104 -12.95 -25.99 16.06
C ASP A 104 -12.20 -25.27 14.93
N ARG A 105 -11.81 -24.02 15.16
CA ARG A 105 -11.12 -23.18 14.17
C ARG A 105 -9.61 -23.29 14.31
N LEU A 106 -8.93 -23.04 13.21
CA LEU A 106 -7.47 -22.96 13.20
C LEU A 106 -6.99 -21.83 14.12
N GLY A 107 -6.03 -22.15 14.99
CA GLY A 107 -5.56 -21.25 16.06
C GLY A 107 -6.15 -21.55 17.45
N GLY A 108 -7.10 -22.49 17.55
CA GLY A 108 -7.64 -22.98 18.82
C GLY A 108 -8.89 -22.27 19.32
N ALA A 109 -9.47 -21.37 18.52
CA ALA A 109 -10.78 -20.79 18.80
C ALA A 109 -11.89 -21.83 18.55
N GLN A 110 -12.97 -21.78 19.33
CA GLN A 110 -14.07 -22.74 19.25
C GLN A 110 -15.41 -22.03 19.29
N ASP A 111 -16.24 -22.25 18.27
CA ASP A 111 -17.62 -21.76 18.24
C ASP A 111 -18.57 -22.85 18.75
N ASN A 112 -19.27 -22.59 19.85
CA ASN A 112 -20.26 -23.50 20.41
C ASN A 112 -21.67 -23.03 20.08
N LEU A 113 -22.29 -23.68 19.11
CA LEU A 113 -23.62 -23.34 18.60
C LEU A 113 -24.72 -24.11 19.30
N THR A 114 -25.76 -23.37 19.66
CA THR A 114 -27.06 -23.89 20.08
C THR A 114 -28.12 -23.49 19.07
N PHE A 115 -29.20 -24.26 19.00
CA PHE A 115 -30.18 -24.09 17.94
C PHE A 115 -31.61 -23.98 18.46
N THR A 116 -32.37 -23.04 17.89
CA THR A 116 -33.79 -22.85 18.18
C THR A 116 -34.68 -23.30 17.02
N PRO A 117 -35.84 -23.93 17.27
CA PRO A 117 -36.79 -24.29 16.22
C PRO A 117 -37.33 -23.07 15.48
N GLU A 118 -37.29 -23.10 14.15
CA GLU A 118 -37.91 -22.10 13.27
C GLU A 118 -38.36 -22.75 11.96
N ARG A 119 -39.65 -22.58 11.61
CA ARG A 119 -40.23 -22.92 10.28
C ARG A 119 -39.63 -24.15 9.58
N GLY A 120 -39.72 -25.32 10.23
CA GLY A 120 -39.31 -26.60 9.64
C GLY A 120 -37.82 -26.95 9.78
N TYR A 121 -37.02 -26.07 10.38
CA TYR A 121 -35.60 -26.30 10.68
C TYR A 121 -35.24 -25.80 12.07
N ARG A 122 -33.98 -26.03 12.46
CA ARG A 122 -33.35 -25.45 13.63
C ARG A 122 -32.28 -24.45 13.19
N VAL A 123 -32.36 -23.22 13.69
CA VAL A 123 -31.43 -22.13 13.34
C VAL A 123 -30.45 -21.87 14.48
N GLY A 124 -29.18 -21.63 14.13
CA GLY A 124 -28.11 -21.34 15.08
C GLY A 124 -28.32 -20.01 15.82
N ASN A 125 -27.79 -19.91 17.03
CA ASN A 125 -27.90 -18.72 17.88
C ASN A 125 -26.90 -17.59 17.55
N GLN A 126 -26.01 -17.80 16.57
CA GLN A 126 -24.95 -16.86 16.21
C GLN A 126 -24.59 -16.94 14.72
N THR A 127 -24.00 -15.86 14.22
CA THR A 127 -23.48 -15.77 12.85
C THR A 127 -22.18 -16.57 12.71
N ILE A 128 -22.02 -17.26 11.59
CA ILE A 128 -20.77 -17.94 11.23
C ILE A 128 -19.89 -16.98 10.43
N VAL A 129 -18.84 -16.47 11.06
CA VAL A 129 -17.89 -15.57 10.38
C VAL A 129 -16.96 -16.35 9.45
N GLU A 130 -16.67 -15.76 8.28
CA GLU A 130 -15.70 -16.27 7.32
C GLU A 130 -14.26 -16.21 7.89
N PRO A 131 -13.35 -17.09 7.42
CA PRO A 131 -13.62 -18.21 6.51
C PRO A 131 -14.38 -19.35 7.21
N HIS A 132 -15.16 -20.14 6.46
CA HIS A 132 -15.80 -21.35 6.98
C HIS A 132 -14.79 -22.51 7.01
N SER A 133 -13.75 -22.30 7.83
CA SER A 133 -12.60 -23.18 7.96
C SER A 133 -12.53 -23.74 9.37
N TYR A 134 -13.07 -24.93 9.59
CA TYR A 134 -13.18 -25.55 10.90
C TYR A 134 -13.37 -27.06 10.82
N ASP A 135 -13.08 -27.72 11.93
CA ASP A 135 -13.50 -29.10 12.17
C ASP A 135 -14.86 -29.07 12.86
N VAL A 136 -15.85 -29.75 12.27
CA VAL A 136 -17.23 -29.74 12.75
C VAL A 136 -17.46 -30.97 13.61
N MET A 137 -17.94 -30.76 14.84
CA MET A 137 -18.49 -31.82 15.68
C MET A 137 -19.96 -31.54 15.95
N ILE A 138 -20.82 -32.50 15.62
CA ILE A 138 -22.26 -32.40 15.81
C ILE A 138 -22.71 -33.47 16.79
N ASN A 139 -23.46 -33.05 17.81
CA ASN A 139 -24.16 -33.95 18.71
C ASN A 139 -25.65 -33.69 18.60
N ALA A 140 -26.43 -34.70 18.20
CA ALA A 140 -27.88 -34.61 18.10
C ALA A 140 -28.57 -35.67 18.95
N SER A 141 -29.78 -35.36 19.42
CA SER A 141 -30.62 -36.30 20.15
C SER A 141 -32.02 -36.33 19.57
N PHE A 142 -32.54 -37.52 19.29
CA PHE A 142 -33.90 -37.74 18.80
C PHE A 142 -34.46 -39.05 19.37
N GLU A 143 -35.69 -39.01 19.89
CA GLU A 143 -36.38 -40.16 20.53
C GLU A 143 -35.53 -40.94 21.56
N GLY A 144 -34.72 -40.22 22.34
CA GLY A 144 -33.86 -40.82 23.38
C GLY A 144 -32.57 -41.47 22.86
N LYS A 145 -32.33 -41.47 21.55
CA LYS A 145 -31.06 -41.86 20.92
C LYS A 145 -30.16 -40.64 20.76
N GLN A 146 -28.85 -40.87 20.80
CA GLN A 146 -27.81 -39.87 20.57
C GLN A 146 -27.09 -40.20 19.27
N TYR A 147 -26.72 -39.16 18.54
CA TYR A 147 -26.05 -39.23 17.26
C TYR A 147 -24.87 -38.28 17.26
N HIS A 148 -23.78 -38.71 16.64
CA HIS A 148 -22.53 -37.97 16.62
C HIS A 148 -21.93 -38.00 15.21
N TRP A 149 -21.56 -36.83 14.70
CA TRP A 149 -20.81 -36.70 13.45
C TRP A 149 -19.61 -35.79 13.66
N GLN A 150 -18.51 -36.14 13.01
CA GLN A 150 -17.32 -35.33 12.92
C GLN A 150 -16.82 -35.30 11.48
N PHE A 151 -16.54 -34.11 10.94
CA PHE A 151 -15.96 -33.95 9.61
C PHE A 151 -15.21 -32.62 9.50
N GLU A 152 -14.34 -32.53 8.50
CA GLU A 152 -13.52 -31.36 8.22
C GLU A 152 -14.19 -30.49 7.15
N SER A 153 -14.13 -29.17 7.31
CA SER A 153 -14.60 -28.20 6.32
C SER A 153 -13.58 -27.07 6.28
N HIS A 154 -12.59 -27.18 5.39
CA HIS A 154 -11.45 -26.25 5.35
C HIS A 154 -11.53 -25.34 4.14
N GLU A 155 -12.44 -24.36 4.19
CA GLU A 155 -12.44 -23.30 3.19
C GLU A 155 -11.30 -22.30 3.45
N GLY A 156 -10.71 -21.71 2.41
CA GLY A 156 -9.74 -20.62 2.63
C GLY A 156 -8.40 -21.08 3.19
N ARG A 157 -8.12 -22.39 3.24
CA ARG A 157 -6.93 -22.99 3.88
C ARG A 157 -6.00 -23.64 2.86
N ALA A 158 -4.70 -23.48 3.09
CA ALA A 158 -3.63 -24.14 2.35
C ALA A 158 -2.64 -24.77 3.33
N GLU A 159 -2.10 -25.94 2.99
CA GLU A 159 -1.03 -26.58 3.76
C GLU A 159 0.28 -26.49 2.98
N ILE A 160 1.28 -25.80 3.54
CA ILE A 160 2.61 -25.66 2.95
C ILE A 160 3.66 -26.04 3.99
N THR A 161 4.49 -27.03 3.63
CA THR A 161 5.61 -27.43 4.49
C THR A 161 6.64 -26.31 4.65
N PRO A 162 7.38 -26.23 5.78
CA PRO A 162 8.36 -25.15 6.00
C PRO A 162 9.43 -25.07 4.90
N ARG A 163 9.86 -26.23 4.38
CA ARG A 163 10.82 -26.32 3.28
C ARG A 163 10.26 -25.72 1.99
N LEU A 164 9.00 -25.99 1.67
CA LEU A 164 8.38 -25.43 0.48
C LEU A 164 8.18 -23.91 0.64
N ALA A 165 7.74 -23.45 1.82
CA ALA A 165 7.62 -22.03 2.12
C ALA A 165 8.95 -21.28 1.93
N GLU A 166 10.06 -21.85 2.42
CA GLU A 166 11.41 -21.29 2.24
C GLU A 166 11.84 -21.26 0.76
N LEU A 167 11.71 -22.38 0.05
CA LEU A 167 12.07 -22.47 -1.39
C LEU A 167 11.21 -21.53 -2.25
N SER A 168 9.98 -21.30 -1.83
CA SER A 168 9.04 -20.37 -2.47
C SER A 168 9.25 -18.92 -2.03
N GLY A 169 10.13 -18.62 -1.07
CA GLY A 169 10.35 -17.25 -0.61
C GLY A 169 9.13 -16.63 0.11
N ILE A 170 8.28 -17.46 0.72
CA ILE A 170 7.21 -17.01 1.60
C ILE A 170 7.85 -16.47 2.88
N GLN A 171 7.59 -15.20 3.20
CA GLN A 171 8.04 -14.58 4.43
C GLN A 171 6.84 -14.24 5.31
N THR A 172 7.07 -14.24 6.63
CA THR A 172 6.04 -13.98 7.63
C THR A 172 6.51 -12.97 8.66
N GLU A 173 5.54 -12.28 9.27
CA GLU A 173 5.74 -11.41 10.43
C GLU A 173 4.66 -11.67 11.47
N ILE A 174 4.88 -11.20 12.70
CA ILE A 174 3.87 -11.24 13.76
C ILE A 174 3.08 -9.94 13.73
N ALA A 175 1.76 -10.02 13.59
CA ALA A 175 0.88 -8.87 13.65
C ALA A 175 0.85 -8.29 15.08
N GLY A 176 1.02 -6.98 15.21
CA GLY A 176 1.06 -6.33 16.51
C GLY A 176 1.04 -4.81 16.43
N PRO A 177 1.34 -4.11 17.54
CA PRO A 177 1.32 -2.66 17.58
C PRO A 177 2.33 -2.05 16.62
N GLN A 178 1.90 -1.02 15.88
CA GLN A 178 2.75 -0.30 14.94
C GLN A 178 2.49 1.20 15.01
N THR A 179 3.46 1.96 14.51
CA THR A 179 3.33 3.41 14.34
C THR A 179 3.08 3.72 12.87
N LEU A 180 1.84 4.10 12.54
CA LEU A 180 1.48 4.56 11.21
C LEU A 180 2.02 5.97 11.03
N SER A 181 2.86 6.15 10.01
CA SER A 181 3.39 7.46 9.62
C SER A 181 2.91 7.76 8.22
N THR A 182 2.05 8.77 8.08
CA THR A 182 1.67 9.25 6.74
C THR A 182 2.60 10.36 6.29
N ARG A 183 2.89 10.37 4.99
CA ARG A 183 3.69 11.40 4.35
C ARG A 183 2.87 12.07 3.26
N ASP A 184 3.05 13.38 3.14
CA ASP A 184 2.55 14.15 2.01
C ASP A 184 3.75 14.57 1.15
N THR A 185 3.70 14.27 -0.15
CA THR A 185 4.72 14.71 -1.10
C THR A 185 4.43 16.14 -1.53
N LEU A 186 5.36 17.05 -1.25
CA LEU A 186 5.35 18.42 -1.74
C LEU A 186 6.40 18.61 -2.85
N PHE A 187 6.16 19.61 -3.70
CA PHE A 187 7.11 20.01 -4.73
C PHE A 187 7.73 21.36 -4.42
N GLY A 188 8.98 21.52 -4.83
CA GLY A 188 9.73 22.72 -4.50
C GLY A 188 10.90 23.00 -5.41
N VAL A 189 11.65 24.02 -5.01
CA VAL A 189 12.90 24.40 -5.65
C VAL A 189 13.97 24.65 -4.59
N ILE A 190 15.20 24.27 -4.90
CA ILE A 190 16.36 24.64 -4.10
C ILE A 190 16.62 26.14 -4.29
N ALA A 191 16.93 26.83 -3.20
CA ALA A 191 17.29 28.23 -3.20
C ALA A 191 18.55 28.45 -2.35
N ALA A 192 19.35 29.43 -2.75
CA ALA A 192 20.44 29.90 -1.90
C ALA A 192 19.84 30.58 -0.65
N ALA A 193 20.44 30.34 0.50
CA ALA A 193 20.10 31.07 1.70
C ALA A 193 20.43 32.55 1.49
N GLN A 194 19.43 33.44 1.61
CA GLN A 194 19.60 34.85 1.22
C GLN A 194 20.63 35.58 2.09
N ASP A 195 20.79 35.17 3.34
CA ASP A 195 21.82 35.65 4.28
C ASP A 195 23.22 35.06 4.01
N LYS A 196 23.34 34.21 2.98
CA LYS A 196 24.59 33.56 2.53
C LYS A 196 25.04 33.98 1.15
N VAL A 197 24.35 34.95 0.54
CA VAL A 197 24.73 35.55 -0.75
C VAL A 197 25.31 36.95 -0.50
N PHE A 198 26.56 37.15 -0.88
CA PHE A 198 27.31 38.38 -0.65
C PHE A 198 27.67 39.04 -1.97
N HIS A 199 27.26 40.30 -2.12
CA HIS A 199 27.65 41.12 -3.26
C HIS A 199 28.85 41.96 -2.88
N VAL A 200 29.94 41.87 -3.65
CA VAL A 200 31.17 42.63 -3.39
C VAL A 200 31.15 43.89 -4.23
N HIS A 201 31.26 45.04 -3.58
CA HIS A 201 31.25 46.36 -4.20
C HIS A 201 32.60 47.06 -4.02
N ALA A 202 32.97 47.91 -4.99
CA ALA A 202 34.06 48.86 -4.77
C ALA A 202 33.58 49.99 -3.84
N PRO A 203 34.31 50.32 -2.77
CA PRO A 203 33.96 51.44 -1.90
C PRO A 203 34.18 52.81 -2.57
N TYR A 204 34.97 52.85 -3.65
CA TYR A 204 35.33 54.07 -4.38
C TYR A 204 35.27 53.82 -5.89
N SER A 205 35.03 54.88 -6.65
CA SER A 205 35.17 54.86 -8.11
C SER A 205 36.60 54.46 -8.51
N SER A 206 36.73 53.38 -9.26
CA SER A 206 38.01 52.70 -9.49
C SER A 206 38.13 52.13 -10.91
N ILE A 207 39.37 51.85 -11.35
CA ILE A 207 39.66 51.02 -12.53
C ILE A 207 40.15 49.65 -12.05
N VAL A 208 39.66 48.57 -12.67
CA VAL A 208 40.08 47.21 -12.37
C VAL A 208 41.49 46.96 -12.91
N GLU A 209 42.47 46.80 -12.04
CA GLU A 209 43.85 46.50 -12.44
C GLU A 209 44.06 45.02 -12.75
N SER A 210 43.43 44.13 -11.98
CA SER A 210 43.45 42.68 -12.21
C SER A 210 42.35 41.99 -11.41
N VAL A 211 41.72 40.97 -12.00
CA VAL A 211 40.84 40.04 -11.31
C VAL A 211 41.63 38.75 -11.03
N LEU A 212 41.58 38.22 -9.80
CA LEU A 212 42.41 37.09 -9.35
C LEU A 212 41.63 35.79 -9.15
N VAL A 213 40.33 35.79 -9.46
CA VAL A 213 39.40 34.69 -9.24
C VAL A 213 38.40 34.62 -10.39
N GLU A 214 37.89 33.44 -10.66
CA GLU A 214 36.90 33.17 -11.71
C GLU A 214 35.59 32.64 -11.11
N VAL A 215 34.53 32.60 -11.92
CA VAL A 215 33.27 31.97 -11.52
C VAL A 215 33.50 30.47 -11.31
N GLY A 216 33.04 29.94 -10.17
CA GLY A 216 33.27 28.57 -9.72
C GLY A 216 34.43 28.43 -8.72
N ASP A 217 35.24 29.48 -8.51
CA ASP A 217 36.33 29.42 -7.54
C ASP A 217 35.81 29.42 -6.09
N SER A 218 36.34 28.51 -5.28
CA SER A 218 36.18 28.55 -3.83
C SER A 218 37.12 29.58 -3.21
N VAL A 219 36.55 30.53 -2.45
CA VAL A 219 37.29 31.63 -1.81
C VAL A 219 37.18 31.58 -0.29
N LYS A 220 38.25 31.97 0.39
CA LYS A 220 38.28 32.10 1.86
C LYS A 220 38.10 33.55 2.28
N LYS A 221 37.48 33.77 3.45
CA LYS A 221 37.38 35.10 4.06
C LYS A 221 38.77 35.75 4.16
N GLY A 222 38.89 36.97 3.64
CA GLY A 222 40.14 37.73 3.59
C GLY A 222 41.05 37.44 2.38
N GLN A 223 40.73 36.45 1.55
CA GLN A 223 41.44 36.20 0.28
C GLN A 223 41.28 37.41 -0.65
N THR A 224 42.37 37.83 -1.29
CA THR A 224 42.32 38.91 -2.28
C THR A 224 41.63 38.43 -3.56
N LEU A 225 40.62 39.19 -4.00
CA LEU A 225 39.77 38.85 -5.14
C LEU A 225 40.11 39.72 -6.36
N ILE A 226 40.22 41.04 -6.14
CA ILE A 226 40.42 42.03 -7.21
C ILE A 226 41.43 43.08 -6.73
N ARG A 227 42.32 43.53 -7.62
CA ARG A 227 43.15 44.73 -7.43
C ARG A 227 42.51 45.89 -8.20
N LEU A 228 42.31 47.01 -7.51
CA LEU A 228 41.63 48.19 -8.02
C LEU A 228 42.53 49.41 -7.86
N LYS A 229 42.40 50.38 -8.76
CA LYS A 229 43.01 51.70 -8.66
C LYS A 229 41.94 52.76 -8.51
N ASN A 230 41.95 53.49 -7.39
CA ASN A 230 41.03 54.60 -7.17
C ASN A 230 41.28 55.70 -8.21
N THR A 231 40.23 56.19 -8.88
CA THR A 231 40.38 57.15 -9.98
C THR A 231 40.76 58.55 -9.52
N ASP A 232 40.46 58.91 -8.27
CA ASP A 232 40.67 60.24 -7.72
C ASP A 232 42.06 60.37 -7.09
N THR A 233 42.47 59.37 -6.32
CA THR A 233 43.76 59.36 -5.59
C THR A 233 44.88 58.66 -6.33
N LEU A 234 44.56 57.89 -7.39
CA LEU A 234 45.46 57.04 -8.15
C LEU A 234 46.17 55.95 -7.32
N GLN A 235 45.71 55.70 -6.09
CA GLN A 235 46.25 54.66 -5.22
C GLN A 235 45.59 53.30 -5.52
N SER A 236 46.42 52.26 -5.58
CA SER A 236 45.96 50.88 -5.74
C SER A 236 45.57 50.28 -4.40
N TYR A 237 44.49 49.51 -4.37
CA TYR A 237 43.99 48.78 -3.20
C TYR A 237 43.42 47.43 -3.62
N THR A 238 43.09 46.59 -2.64
CA THR A 238 42.57 45.25 -2.88
C THR A 238 41.19 45.06 -2.29
N LEU A 239 40.30 44.43 -3.05
CA LEU A 239 39.07 43.87 -2.52
C LEU A 239 39.33 42.44 -2.06
N LYS A 240 38.81 42.13 -0.87
CA LYS A 240 38.98 40.82 -0.22
C LYS A 240 37.62 40.19 0.01
N SER A 241 37.59 38.85 0.05
CA SER A 241 36.36 38.13 0.32
C SER A 241 35.84 38.44 1.72
N PRO A 242 34.57 38.83 1.90
CA PRO A 242 33.98 39.01 3.21
C PRO A 242 33.70 37.68 3.93
N VAL A 243 33.60 36.58 3.17
CA VAL A 243 33.17 35.25 3.65
C VAL A 243 33.94 34.10 3.01
N ASN A 244 33.72 32.89 3.53
CA ASN A 244 34.04 31.68 2.79
C ASN A 244 32.86 31.37 1.85
N GLY A 245 33.13 30.92 0.62
CA GLY A 245 32.08 30.57 -0.32
C GLY A 245 32.63 30.34 -1.72
N GLU A 246 31.72 30.25 -2.69
CA GLU A 246 32.03 30.10 -4.12
C GLU A 246 31.70 31.39 -4.86
N VAL A 247 32.54 31.78 -5.82
CA VAL A 247 32.23 32.89 -6.74
C VAL A 247 31.14 32.44 -7.72
N THR A 248 29.92 32.93 -7.53
CA THR A 248 28.76 32.55 -8.35
C THR A 248 28.49 33.50 -9.51
N GLU A 249 29.01 34.73 -9.43
CA GLU A 249 28.89 35.71 -10.50
C GLU A 249 30.09 36.65 -10.50
N LEU A 250 30.56 37.03 -11.68
CA LEU A 250 31.60 38.02 -11.88
C LEU A 250 31.17 38.93 -13.03
N THR A 251 31.03 40.23 -12.77
CA THR A 251 30.46 41.21 -13.71
C THR A 251 31.49 42.19 -14.27
N VAL A 252 32.76 42.03 -13.89
CA VAL A 252 33.85 42.93 -14.28
C VAL A 252 35.05 42.18 -14.82
N ASN A 253 35.74 42.83 -15.75
CA ASN A 253 37.00 42.41 -16.34
C ASN A 253 38.12 43.39 -16.01
N GLN A 254 39.35 42.96 -16.25
CA GLN A 254 40.50 43.85 -16.18
C GLN A 254 40.34 45.04 -17.15
N GLY A 255 40.60 46.24 -16.65
CA GLY A 255 40.43 47.50 -17.39
C GLY A 255 39.06 48.15 -17.22
N ASP A 256 38.06 47.43 -16.71
CA ASP A 256 36.72 47.99 -16.51
C ASP A 256 36.72 49.07 -15.43
N ARG A 257 35.74 49.97 -15.53
CA ARG A 257 35.45 50.95 -14.47
C ARG A 257 34.50 50.33 -13.44
N ALA A 258 34.93 50.33 -12.19
CA ALA A 258 34.19 49.86 -11.03
C ALA A 258 33.67 51.06 -10.22
N ASP A 259 32.37 51.32 -10.32
CA ASP A 259 31.68 52.38 -9.58
C ASP A 259 30.73 51.77 -8.53
N ASN A 260 29.44 52.14 -8.53
CA ASN A 260 28.47 51.75 -7.49
C ASN A 260 27.75 50.40 -7.77
N GLN A 261 28.29 49.58 -8.67
CA GLN A 261 27.70 48.29 -9.04
C GLN A 261 28.37 47.14 -8.27
N ALA A 262 27.65 46.02 -8.12
CA ALA A 262 28.25 44.78 -7.63
C ALA A 262 29.25 44.29 -8.67
N LEU A 263 30.48 43.99 -8.24
CA LEU A 263 31.55 43.50 -9.11
C LEU A 263 31.56 41.98 -9.18
N MET A 264 31.11 41.32 -8.11
CA MET A 264 30.99 39.87 -8.05
C MET A 264 29.97 39.46 -6.97
N GLN A 265 29.48 38.24 -7.08
CA GLN A 265 28.66 37.56 -6.08
C GLN A 265 29.41 36.35 -5.51
N ILE A 266 29.43 36.23 -4.19
CA ILE A 266 30.00 35.08 -3.47
C ILE A 266 28.88 34.44 -2.66
N SER A 267 28.68 33.14 -2.83
CA SER A 267 27.62 32.39 -2.15
C SER A 267 28.20 31.28 -1.30
N ASP A 268 27.77 31.17 -0.04
CA ASP A 268 28.01 29.98 0.78
C ASP A 268 26.86 28.99 0.57
N LEU A 269 27.13 27.96 -0.25
CA LEU A 269 26.16 26.93 -0.63
C LEU A 269 26.30 25.63 0.18
N SER A 270 27.08 25.63 1.26
CA SER A 270 27.26 24.45 2.14
C SER A 270 25.96 24.00 2.82
N ARG A 271 24.98 24.91 2.93
CA ARG A 271 23.59 24.62 3.27
C ARG A 271 22.68 25.40 2.34
N VAL A 272 21.61 24.77 1.91
CA VAL A 272 20.65 25.38 0.99
C VAL A 272 19.24 25.34 1.56
N TRP A 273 18.41 26.25 1.09
CA TRP A 273 16.99 26.26 1.41
C TRP A 273 16.22 25.44 0.39
N VAL A 274 15.17 24.80 0.88
CA VAL A 274 14.22 24.05 0.06
C VAL A 274 12.88 24.78 0.17
N ASN A 275 12.50 25.48 -0.90
CA ASN A 275 11.26 26.23 -0.95
C ASN A 275 10.15 25.33 -1.47
N LEU A 276 9.28 24.89 -0.57
CA LEU A 276 8.21 23.94 -0.80
C LEU A 276 6.87 24.65 -1.06
N SER A 277 6.04 24.01 -1.87
CA SER A 277 4.69 24.47 -2.20
C SER A 277 3.68 23.46 -1.67
N ALA A 278 2.84 23.88 -0.72
CA ALA A 278 1.74 23.07 -0.20
C ALA A 278 0.40 23.59 -0.73
N PHE A 279 -0.39 22.69 -1.31
CA PHE A 279 -1.75 22.97 -1.78
C PHE A 279 -2.75 22.83 -0.63
N PRO A 280 -3.98 23.39 -0.74
CA PRO A 280 -4.93 23.48 0.38
C PRO A 280 -5.13 22.21 1.20
N GLU A 281 -5.18 21.05 0.54
CA GLU A 281 -5.35 19.73 1.17
C GLU A 281 -4.22 19.35 2.13
N ASN A 282 -3.02 19.90 1.94
CA ASN A 282 -1.83 19.61 2.74
C ASN A 282 -1.55 20.68 3.81
N ILE A 283 -2.20 21.85 3.76
CA ILE A 283 -1.87 23.00 4.62
C ILE A 283 -2.20 22.71 6.09
N GLU A 284 -3.34 22.07 6.36
CA GLU A 284 -3.80 21.85 7.74
C GLU A 284 -2.87 20.94 8.55
N LYS A 285 -2.16 20.04 7.87
CA LYS A 285 -1.22 19.10 8.50
C LYS A 285 0.21 19.63 8.58
N LEU A 286 0.52 20.74 7.91
CA LEU A 286 1.88 21.25 7.82
C LEU A 286 2.23 22.08 9.06
N ALA A 287 3.33 21.73 9.73
CA ALA A 287 3.81 22.38 10.94
C ALA A 287 5.33 22.58 10.95
N ILE A 288 5.80 23.64 11.62
CA ILE A 288 7.22 23.86 11.86
C ILE A 288 7.78 22.71 12.72
N GLY A 289 8.95 22.21 12.36
CA GLY A 289 9.65 21.13 13.05
C GLY A 289 9.45 19.73 12.45
N GLN A 290 8.50 19.58 11.51
CA GLN A 290 8.29 18.31 10.78
C GLN A 290 9.55 17.89 10.02
N ASP A 291 9.79 16.58 10.04
CA ASP A 291 10.84 15.95 9.25
C ASP A 291 10.48 15.98 7.77
N VAL A 292 11.49 16.30 6.95
CA VAL A 292 11.38 16.38 5.49
C VAL A 292 12.49 15.52 4.89
N GLU A 293 12.12 14.60 4.01
CA GLU A 293 13.06 13.88 3.16
C GLU A 293 12.96 14.45 1.74
N VAL A 294 14.05 15.06 1.26
CA VAL A 294 14.12 15.75 -0.04
C VAL A 294 14.78 14.83 -1.04
N TYR A 295 14.21 14.74 -2.23
CA TYR A 295 14.71 13.94 -3.33
C TYR A 295 14.93 14.82 -4.56
N ASP A 296 15.96 14.50 -5.33
CA ASP A 296 16.07 15.01 -6.69
C ASP A 296 14.95 14.42 -7.57
N MET A 297 14.69 15.00 -8.74
CA MET A 297 13.58 14.55 -9.59
C MET A 297 13.79 13.15 -10.19
N HIS A 298 14.97 12.56 -10.04
CA HIS A 298 15.31 11.24 -10.57
C HIS A 298 15.49 10.18 -9.47
N ASP A 299 15.24 10.51 -8.20
CA ASP A 299 15.35 9.60 -7.05
C ASP A 299 16.74 8.98 -6.84
N HIS A 300 17.80 9.68 -7.27
CA HIS A 300 19.17 9.23 -7.10
C HIS A 300 19.79 9.70 -5.79
N GLU A 301 19.41 10.91 -5.36
CA GLU A 301 19.99 11.56 -4.18
C GLU A 301 18.92 11.99 -3.20
N ARG A 302 19.24 11.90 -1.91
CA ARG A 302 18.33 12.26 -0.83
C ARG A 302 19.01 13.07 0.27
N ALA A 303 18.28 14.01 0.83
CA ALA A 303 18.73 14.80 1.98
C ALA A 303 17.62 14.93 3.02
N ALA A 304 17.98 14.71 4.28
CA ALA A 304 17.10 14.96 5.39
C ALA A 304 17.16 16.42 5.82
N GLY A 305 16.01 16.98 6.18
CA GLY A 305 15.88 18.34 6.71
C GLY A 305 14.67 18.47 7.62
N LYS A 306 14.40 19.70 8.05
CA LYS A 306 13.20 20.04 8.84
C LYS A 306 12.53 21.28 8.27
N VAL A 307 11.20 21.34 8.39
CA VAL A 307 10.45 22.56 8.11
C VAL A 307 10.81 23.60 9.17
N GLU A 308 11.47 24.69 8.78
CA GLU A 308 11.87 25.77 9.70
C GLU A 308 10.94 26.98 9.64
N TYR A 309 10.23 27.15 8.52
CA TYR A 309 9.40 28.33 8.30
C TYR A 309 8.21 28.00 7.40
N ILE A 310 7.06 28.56 7.75
CA ILE A 310 5.84 28.55 6.94
C ILE A 310 5.44 30.02 6.76
N ALA A 311 5.27 30.44 5.51
CA ALA A 311 4.94 31.82 5.21
C ALA A 311 3.53 32.17 5.72
N PRO A 312 3.36 33.34 6.38
CA PRO A 312 2.05 33.77 6.87
C PRO A 312 1.10 34.23 5.76
N GLN A 313 1.58 34.27 4.51
CA GLN A 313 0.83 34.71 3.33
C GLN A 313 0.88 33.64 2.25
N MET A 314 -0.26 33.39 1.61
CA MET A 314 -0.38 32.46 0.51
C MET A 314 0.06 33.11 -0.82
N THR A 315 0.62 32.30 -1.72
CA THR A 315 0.88 32.71 -3.11
C THR A 315 -0.26 32.23 -4.01
N GLY A 316 -0.67 33.04 -5.00
CA GLY A 316 -1.69 32.62 -5.97
C GLY A 316 -3.08 32.33 -5.35
N GLY A 317 -3.36 32.88 -4.16
CA GLY A 317 -4.63 32.72 -3.44
C GLY A 317 -4.72 31.48 -2.54
N HIS A 318 -3.99 30.40 -2.86
CA HIS A 318 -4.23 29.08 -2.24
C HIS A 318 -2.98 28.22 -2.00
N ILE A 319 -1.76 28.73 -2.26
CA ILE A 319 -0.53 27.94 -2.09
C ILE A 319 0.24 28.45 -0.87
N ALA A 320 0.41 27.58 0.13
CA ALA A 320 1.30 27.85 1.26
C ALA A 320 2.75 27.63 0.84
N ARG A 321 3.62 28.52 1.30
CA ARG A 321 5.07 28.42 1.09
C ARG A 321 5.72 27.96 2.37
N ALA A 322 6.44 26.85 2.30
CA ALA A 322 7.23 26.34 3.41
C ALA A 322 8.70 26.35 3.03
N ARG A 323 9.56 26.44 4.03
CA ARG A 323 11.00 26.39 3.85
C ARG A 323 11.60 25.37 4.78
N ALA A 324 12.33 24.43 4.19
CA ALA A 324 13.23 23.54 4.90
C ALA A 324 14.69 23.90 4.63
N VAL A 325 15.59 23.41 5.47
CA VAL A 325 17.04 23.56 5.30
C VAL A 325 17.67 22.19 5.24
N ILE A 326 18.57 22.00 4.27
CA ILE A 326 19.33 20.77 4.09
C ILE A 326 20.82 21.06 4.02
N ASP A 327 21.62 20.07 4.43
CA ASP A 327 23.06 20.09 4.21
C ASP A 327 23.38 19.90 2.72
N ASN A 328 24.40 20.59 2.24
CA ASN A 328 24.86 20.55 0.86
C ASN A 328 26.39 20.64 0.78
N ALA A 329 27.10 19.99 1.69
CA ALA A 329 28.56 19.97 1.69
C ALA A 329 29.16 19.38 0.40
N GLU A 330 28.44 18.46 -0.25
CA GLU A 330 28.86 17.81 -1.51
C GLU A 330 28.48 18.61 -2.76
N GLY A 331 27.70 19.69 -2.63
CA GLY A 331 27.32 20.57 -3.74
C GLY A 331 26.32 19.96 -4.74
N HIS A 332 25.67 18.84 -4.40
CA HIS A 332 24.63 18.22 -5.23
C HIS A 332 23.42 19.15 -5.40
N TRP A 333 22.95 19.78 -4.32
CA TRP A 333 21.74 20.60 -4.28
C TRP A 333 22.04 22.03 -4.76
N ARG A 334 21.79 22.30 -6.03
CA ARG A 334 22.09 23.60 -6.66
C ARG A 334 20.85 24.50 -6.67
N PRO A 335 20.98 25.80 -6.32
CA PRO A 335 19.89 26.75 -6.46
C PRO A 335 19.24 26.72 -7.85
N GLY A 336 17.91 26.70 -7.89
CA GLY A 336 17.10 26.55 -9.10
C GLY A 336 16.71 25.11 -9.44
N MET A 337 17.31 24.09 -8.80
CA MET A 337 16.89 22.69 -9.00
C MET A 337 15.47 22.45 -8.49
N HIS A 338 14.65 21.78 -9.30
CA HIS A 338 13.36 21.25 -8.89
C HIS A 338 13.56 19.98 -8.06
N ILE A 339 12.76 19.83 -7.02
CA ILE A 339 12.80 18.70 -6.09
C ILE A 339 11.38 18.25 -5.74
N LYS A 340 11.29 17.04 -5.20
CA LYS A 340 10.14 16.61 -4.41
C LYS A 340 10.60 16.41 -2.97
N ALA A 341 9.70 16.54 -2.02
CA ALA A 341 10.00 16.35 -0.63
C ALA A 341 8.83 15.68 0.09
N ASP A 342 9.10 14.61 0.80
CA ASP A 342 8.11 13.92 1.60
C ASP A 342 8.14 14.46 3.01
N ILE A 343 6.98 14.96 3.46
CA ILE A 343 6.81 15.55 4.79
C ILE A 343 5.99 14.60 5.63
N LYS A 344 6.49 14.24 6.82
CA LYS A 344 5.73 13.43 7.77
C LYS A 344 4.57 14.25 8.35
N THR A 345 3.33 13.94 7.96
CA THR A 345 2.14 14.73 8.28
C THR A 345 1.33 14.18 9.45
N SER A 346 1.36 12.87 9.67
CA SER A 346 0.80 12.25 10.88
C SER A 346 1.69 11.15 11.42
N GLU A 347 1.59 10.94 12.73
CA GLU A 347 2.15 9.77 13.40
C GLU A 347 1.13 9.29 14.43
N ARG A 348 0.67 8.05 14.27
CA ARG A 348 -0.33 7.46 15.16
C ARG A 348 0.04 6.04 15.51
N GLN A 349 0.05 5.74 16.81
CA GLN A 349 0.21 4.37 17.27
C GLN A 349 -1.13 3.64 17.16
N VAL A 350 -1.08 2.43 16.61
CA VAL A 350 -2.22 1.53 16.50
C VAL A 350 -1.91 0.22 17.23
N PRO A 351 -2.90 -0.43 17.85
CA PRO A 351 -2.68 -1.67 18.59
C PRO A 351 -2.39 -2.87 17.70
N LEU A 352 -2.81 -2.82 16.43
CA LEU A 352 -2.64 -3.90 15.46
C LEU A 352 -2.50 -3.33 14.05
N ALA A 353 -1.46 -3.76 13.33
CA ALA A 353 -1.28 -3.48 11.92
C ALA A 353 -0.61 -4.64 11.19
N VAL A 354 -0.82 -4.67 9.87
CA VAL A 354 -0.16 -5.59 8.92
C VAL A 354 0.54 -4.81 7.82
N LYS A 355 1.56 -5.39 7.21
CA LYS A 355 2.25 -4.79 6.06
C LYS A 355 1.29 -4.57 4.89
N THR A 356 1.40 -3.41 4.22
CA THR A 356 0.67 -3.16 2.97
C THR A 356 0.96 -4.23 1.90
N SER A 357 2.19 -4.74 1.85
CA SER A 357 2.60 -5.82 0.93
C SER A 357 1.93 -7.17 1.19
N ALA A 358 1.42 -7.40 2.39
CA ALA A 358 0.74 -8.64 2.78
C ALA A 358 -0.69 -8.71 2.24
N LEU A 359 -1.28 -7.55 1.94
CA LEU A 359 -2.68 -7.45 1.54
C LEU A 359 -2.90 -8.17 0.21
N GLN A 360 -3.91 -9.03 0.17
CA GLN A 360 -4.40 -9.69 -1.02
C GLN A 360 -5.89 -9.44 -1.18
N SER A 361 -6.41 -9.67 -2.39
CA SER A 361 -7.85 -9.71 -2.63
C SER A 361 -8.31 -11.16 -2.76
N PHE A 362 -9.35 -11.54 -2.03
CA PHE A 362 -10.01 -12.84 -2.12
C PHE A 362 -11.52 -12.60 -2.13
N ARG A 363 -12.22 -13.06 -3.19
CA ARG A 363 -13.65 -12.77 -3.43
C ARG A 363 -13.99 -11.26 -3.28
N ASP A 364 -13.15 -10.40 -3.88
CA ASP A 364 -13.25 -8.93 -3.80
C ASP A 364 -13.07 -8.33 -2.39
N MET A 365 -12.79 -9.14 -1.38
CA MET A 365 -12.51 -8.71 -0.01
C MET A 365 -11.00 -8.57 0.26
N PRO A 366 -10.57 -7.59 1.06
CA PRO A 366 -9.18 -7.45 1.50
C PRO A 366 -8.84 -8.51 2.55
N VAL A 367 -7.77 -9.27 2.31
CA VAL A 367 -7.37 -10.38 3.18
C VAL A 367 -5.85 -10.43 3.40
N VAL A 368 -5.46 -11.12 4.46
CA VAL A 368 -4.09 -11.62 4.67
C VAL A 368 -4.13 -13.13 4.90
N PHE A 369 -2.99 -13.81 4.75
CA PHE A 369 -2.86 -15.21 5.09
C PHE A 369 -2.23 -15.35 6.47
N ALA A 370 -3.01 -15.81 7.45
CA ALA A 370 -2.52 -16.14 8.78
C ALA A 370 -1.88 -17.53 8.78
N LYS A 371 -0.78 -17.72 9.53
CA LYS A 371 0.00 -18.95 9.58
C LYS A 371 -0.15 -19.61 10.95
N TYR A 372 -0.41 -20.92 10.92
CA TYR A 372 -0.51 -21.80 12.08
C TYR A 372 0.23 -23.11 11.80
N GLY A 373 1.50 -23.17 12.21
CA GLY A 373 2.37 -24.28 11.86
C GLY A 373 2.61 -24.33 10.35
N ASN A 374 2.14 -25.40 9.69
CA ASN A 374 2.21 -25.58 8.23
C ASN A 374 0.95 -25.12 7.51
N HIS A 375 -0.10 -24.72 8.24
CA HIS A 375 -1.36 -24.28 7.67
C HIS A 375 -1.39 -22.77 7.52
N TYR A 376 -1.98 -22.32 6.43
CA TYR A 376 -2.18 -20.93 6.08
C TYR A 376 -3.66 -20.72 5.80
N GLU A 377 -4.27 -19.72 6.41
CA GLU A 377 -5.70 -19.49 6.33
C GLU A 377 -5.99 -18.03 5.99
N VAL A 378 -6.93 -17.84 5.06
CA VAL A 378 -7.42 -16.51 4.67
C VAL A 378 -8.08 -15.84 5.87
N ARG A 379 -7.63 -14.64 6.22
CA ARG A 379 -8.25 -13.77 7.22
C ARG A 379 -8.73 -12.50 6.54
N MET A 380 -10.05 -12.32 6.50
CA MET A 380 -10.67 -11.08 6.05
C MET A 380 -10.41 -9.98 7.06
N LEU A 381 -10.05 -8.79 6.58
CA LEU A 381 -9.67 -7.69 7.46
C LEU A 381 -10.72 -6.58 7.44
N GLU A 382 -11.10 -6.13 8.63
CA GLU A 382 -11.69 -4.82 8.80
C GLU A 382 -10.55 -3.80 8.89
N MET A 383 -10.35 -3.02 7.83
CA MET A 383 -9.21 -2.11 7.71
C MET A 383 -9.50 -0.73 8.31
N GLY A 384 -8.51 -0.16 8.97
CA GLY A 384 -8.50 1.22 9.45
C GLY A 384 -7.70 2.14 8.54
N GLU A 385 -6.93 3.06 9.14
CA GLU A 385 -6.04 3.95 8.39
C GLU A 385 -4.90 3.16 7.74
N GLN A 386 -4.47 3.62 6.58
CA GLN A 386 -3.35 3.05 5.84
C GLN A 386 -2.23 4.09 5.70
N SER A 387 -1.00 3.66 5.94
CA SER A 387 0.22 4.39 5.58
C SER A 387 0.96 3.65 4.46
N ASP A 388 2.13 4.16 4.05
CA ASP A 388 2.91 3.55 2.96
C ASP A 388 3.26 2.07 3.24
N ASP A 389 3.70 1.78 4.46
CA ASP A 389 4.20 0.46 4.86
C ASP A 389 3.18 -0.41 5.62
N TRP A 390 2.16 0.18 6.22
CA TRP A 390 1.30 -0.47 7.21
C TRP A 390 -0.18 -0.15 7.01
N ILE A 391 -1.04 -1.11 7.33
CA ILE A 391 -2.50 -0.97 7.38
C ILE A 391 -2.95 -1.30 8.78
N GLU A 392 -3.68 -0.39 9.41
CA GLU A 392 -4.34 -0.64 10.70
C GLU A 392 -5.41 -1.72 10.53
N VAL A 393 -5.44 -2.67 11.46
CA VAL A 393 -6.44 -3.73 11.49
C VAL A 393 -7.38 -3.50 12.67
N LEU A 394 -8.65 -3.26 12.36
CA LEU A 394 -9.72 -3.06 13.34
C LEU A 394 -10.39 -4.38 13.76
N GLY A 395 -10.34 -5.39 12.89
CA GLY A 395 -10.98 -6.68 13.09
C GLY A 395 -10.55 -7.74 12.08
N GLY A 396 -10.85 -9.00 12.40
CA GLY A 396 -10.58 -10.16 11.52
C GLY A 396 -9.19 -10.79 11.65
N LEU A 397 -8.31 -10.23 12.47
CA LEU A 397 -7.02 -10.83 12.83
C LEU A 397 -6.73 -10.60 14.31
N GLU A 398 -6.28 -11.64 15.01
CA GLU A 398 -5.92 -11.51 16.43
C GLU A 398 -4.51 -10.93 16.59
N PRO A 399 -4.27 -10.05 17.59
CA PRO A 399 -2.91 -9.61 17.92
C PRO A 399 -1.99 -10.79 18.25
N GLY A 400 -0.77 -10.77 17.72
CA GLY A 400 0.19 -11.86 17.86
C GLY A 400 0.09 -12.94 16.78
N THR A 401 -0.89 -12.86 15.87
CA THR A 401 -1.00 -13.81 14.76
C THR A 401 0.18 -13.66 13.80
N GLU A 402 0.84 -14.77 13.47
CA GLU A 402 1.81 -14.81 12.39
C GLU A 402 1.09 -14.73 11.03
N TYR A 403 1.52 -13.85 10.14
CA TYR A 403 0.89 -13.65 8.83
C TYR A 403 1.94 -13.49 7.73
N VAL A 404 1.54 -13.75 6.48
CA VAL A 404 2.43 -13.74 5.32
C VAL A 404 2.61 -12.33 4.78
N THR A 405 3.86 -11.87 4.68
CA THR A 405 4.22 -10.52 4.20
C THR A 405 4.75 -10.49 2.77
N SER A 406 5.29 -11.62 2.30
CA SER A 406 5.88 -11.74 0.96
C SER A 406 5.44 -13.04 0.28
N ASN A 407 5.26 -12.94 -1.04
CA ASN A 407 4.91 -14.03 -1.95
C ASN A 407 3.64 -14.84 -1.57
N SER A 408 2.62 -14.16 -1.04
CA SER A 408 1.30 -14.74 -0.70
C SER A 408 0.47 -15.19 -1.91
N PHE A 409 0.90 -14.89 -3.14
CA PHE A 409 0.20 -15.31 -4.37
C PHE A 409 0.09 -16.83 -4.51
N LEU A 410 1.11 -17.58 -4.07
CA LEU A 410 1.07 -19.05 -4.10
C LEU A 410 -0.03 -19.62 -3.21
N LEU A 411 -0.21 -19.03 -2.03
CA LEU A 411 -1.28 -19.39 -1.09
C LEU A 411 -2.65 -19.09 -1.68
N LYS A 412 -2.79 -17.92 -2.30
CA LYS A 412 -4.03 -17.56 -2.99
C LYS A 412 -4.37 -18.55 -4.10
N ALA A 413 -3.39 -18.96 -4.92
CA ALA A 413 -3.62 -19.91 -5.99
C ALA A 413 -4.05 -21.29 -5.46
N ASP A 414 -3.42 -21.75 -4.37
CA ASP A 414 -3.76 -23.02 -3.73
C ASP A 414 -5.17 -23.00 -3.13
N VAL A 415 -5.51 -21.95 -2.36
CA VAL A 415 -6.84 -21.75 -1.78
C VAL A 415 -7.94 -21.66 -2.84
N LEU A 416 -7.70 -20.96 -3.95
CA LEU A 416 -8.68 -20.86 -5.03
C LEU A 416 -8.90 -22.19 -5.74
N LYS A 417 -7.86 -23.02 -5.86
CA LYS A 417 -7.98 -24.37 -6.42
C LYS A 417 -8.87 -25.26 -5.55
N SER A 418 -8.68 -25.23 -4.24
CA SER A 418 -9.48 -26.02 -3.29
C SER A 418 -10.93 -25.53 -3.19
N GLY A 419 -11.16 -24.21 -3.30
CA GLY A 419 -12.52 -23.66 -3.31
C GLY A 419 -13.31 -24.04 -4.58
N ALA A 420 -12.65 -24.11 -5.74
CA ALA A 420 -13.31 -24.44 -7.00
C ALA A 420 -13.83 -25.87 -7.09
N SER A 421 -13.32 -26.83 -6.29
CA SER A 421 -13.86 -28.20 -6.29
C SER A 421 -15.20 -28.33 -5.54
N HIS A 422 -15.56 -27.34 -4.70
CA HIS A 422 -16.76 -27.38 -3.87
C HIS A 422 -17.99 -26.69 -4.50
N ASP A 423 -17.79 -25.82 -5.50
CA ASP A 423 -18.82 -24.97 -6.12
C ASP A 423 -19.50 -25.59 -7.37
N HIS A 424 -19.20 -26.86 -7.71
CA HIS A 424 -19.73 -27.52 -8.90
C HIS A 424 -20.90 -28.48 -8.61
#